data_AF-A0A928US90-F1
#
_entry.id   AF-A0A928US90-F1
#
_cell.length_a   1.000
_cell.length_b   1.000
_cell.length_c   1.000
_cell.angle_alpha   90.00
_cell.angle_beta   90.00
_cell.angle_gamma   90.00
#
_symmetry.space_group_name_H-M   'P 1'
#
loop_
_entity.id
_entity.type
_entity.pdbx_description
1 polymer ?
#
loop_
_entity_poly.entity_id
_entity_poly.type
_entity_poly.pdbx_seq_one_letter_code
_entity_poly.pdbx_strand_id
1 'polypeptide(L)'
;NEKYQKKDTSLKQINLIKNNFNTLIKIKKDLKKLTFKQELLENILPILEKNRKEYIDNILSSIAEEAEELYLKIHPNEQLGNLLLSLSPNKQSSLNFTGKFQNTENIPPQAYYSDSHLDTLGVCIFLSLAKYFNNEIIVLDDVLTSVDQPHMSRFIDMLCEESKNFSQIFIATHYRPWKEQYKFHRKSSAHVQLLELAPWSIDNGIRIDKTKLSLEELIKLQNTTPFPRESIISKSGLMLESLLDHISLLYKLPMPRKPSPHYTLGELFNSFSSDFKKKLKVKKISADQEKEFELEKIINKLQDIAWIRNIIASHWNEDGMHYSDSDVLYFSKNVLEFAKLLICDNCKSLPTKKKNNEWVCYCETSKLISE
;
A
#
# COMPACT_ATOMS: atom_id res chain seq x y z
N ASN A 1 -16.64 61.92 -81.17
CA ASN A 1 -16.05 61.55 -79.86
C ASN A 1 -17.04 60.97 -78.85
N GLU A 2 -18.21 61.57 -78.60
CA GLU A 2 -19.18 61.04 -77.62
C GLU A 2 -19.73 59.63 -77.92
N LYS A 3 -19.98 59.28 -79.18
CA LYS A 3 -20.46 57.94 -79.58
C LYS A 3 -19.43 56.83 -79.31
N TYR A 4 -18.15 57.14 -79.40
CA TYR A 4 -17.05 56.20 -79.08
C TYR A 4 -16.86 56.06 -77.57
N GLN A 5 -16.96 57.15 -76.81
CA GLN A 5 -16.93 57.11 -75.34
C GLN A 5 -18.13 56.37 -74.74
N LYS A 6 -19.34 56.51 -75.31
CA LYS A 6 -20.53 55.72 -74.91
C LYS A 6 -20.36 54.22 -75.22
N LYS A 7 -19.74 53.87 -76.35
CA LYS A 7 -19.44 52.47 -76.68
C LYS A 7 -18.43 51.85 -75.70
N ASP A 8 -17.40 52.60 -75.32
CA ASP A 8 -16.34 52.14 -74.43
C ASP A 8 -16.81 51.97 -72.97
N THR A 9 -17.70 52.85 -72.49
CA THR A 9 -18.37 52.68 -71.19
C THR A 9 -19.35 51.51 -71.18
N SER A 10 -20.11 51.28 -72.25
CA SER A 10 -20.96 50.09 -72.39
C SER A 10 -20.14 48.79 -72.42
N LEU A 11 -18.98 48.77 -73.09
CA LEU A 11 -18.07 47.62 -73.11
C LEU A 11 -17.49 47.30 -71.72
N LYS A 12 -17.11 48.33 -70.95
CA LYS A 12 -16.67 48.19 -69.55
C LYS A 12 -17.79 47.63 -68.67
N GLN A 13 -19.02 48.11 -68.82
CA GLN A 13 -20.17 47.55 -68.10
C GLN A 13 -20.43 46.07 -68.44
N ILE A 14 -20.37 45.69 -69.72
CA ILE A 14 -20.56 44.30 -70.15
C ILE A 14 -19.48 43.39 -69.55
N ASN A 15 -18.21 43.82 -69.54
CA ASN A 15 -17.12 43.06 -68.93
C ASN A 15 -17.29 42.93 -67.41
N LEU A 16 -17.77 43.98 -66.75
CA LEU A 16 -18.02 43.98 -65.30
C LEU A 16 -19.18 43.03 -64.94
N ILE A 17 -20.26 43.03 -65.73
CA ILE A 17 -21.37 42.07 -65.60
C ILE A 17 -20.86 40.64 -65.82
N LYS A 18 -20.02 40.40 -66.84
CA LYS A 18 -19.46 39.08 -67.14
C LYS A 18 -18.56 38.57 -66.01
N ASN A 19 -17.72 39.43 -65.44
CA ASN A 19 -16.89 39.09 -64.28
C ASN A 19 -17.74 38.79 -63.04
N ASN A 20 -18.75 39.61 -62.74
CA ASN A 20 -19.67 39.38 -61.64
C ASN A 20 -20.46 38.08 -61.81
N PHE A 21 -20.90 37.77 -63.03
CA PHE A 21 -21.58 36.52 -63.36
C PHE A 21 -20.68 35.30 -63.15
N ASN A 22 -19.42 35.36 -63.60
CA ASN A 22 -18.43 34.30 -63.37
C ASN A 22 -18.14 34.12 -61.87
N THR A 23 -18.03 35.21 -61.12
CA THR A 23 -17.86 35.18 -59.66
C THR A 23 -19.07 34.56 -58.97
N LEU A 24 -20.30 34.91 -59.38
CA LEU A 24 -21.54 34.31 -58.88
C LEU A 24 -21.60 32.80 -59.14
N ILE A 25 -21.18 32.35 -60.33
CA ILE A 25 -21.08 30.91 -60.64
C ILE A 25 -20.09 30.22 -59.71
N LYS A 26 -18.91 30.82 -59.49
CA LYS A 26 -17.88 30.28 -58.60
C LYS A 26 -18.40 30.19 -57.15
N ILE A 27 -18.96 31.27 -56.62
CA ILE A 27 -19.57 31.31 -55.28
C ILE A 27 -20.67 30.26 -55.16
N LYS A 28 -21.55 30.11 -56.16
CA LYS A 28 -22.62 29.09 -56.13
C LYS A 28 -22.06 27.66 -56.11
N LYS A 29 -20.94 27.40 -56.79
CA LYS A 29 -20.24 26.10 -56.74
C LYS A 29 -19.60 25.85 -55.39
N ASP A 30 -18.96 26.86 -54.80
CA ASP A 30 -18.33 26.76 -53.49
C ASP A 30 -19.36 26.63 -52.37
N LEU A 31 -20.48 27.36 -52.46
CA LEU A 31 -21.61 27.25 -51.54
C LEU A 31 -22.14 25.81 -51.53
N LYS A 32 -22.43 25.22 -52.71
CA LYS A 32 -22.84 23.80 -52.81
C LYS A 32 -21.86 22.84 -52.14
N LYS A 33 -20.54 23.05 -52.32
CA LYS A 33 -19.52 22.21 -51.67
C LYS A 33 -19.53 22.37 -50.16
N LEU A 34 -19.68 23.60 -49.65
CA LEU A 34 -19.73 23.88 -48.23
C LEU A 34 -21.01 23.33 -47.59
N THR A 35 -22.18 23.46 -48.24
CA THR A 35 -23.43 22.87 -47.75
C THR A 35 -23.34 21.36 -47.65
N PHE A 36 -22.77 20.71 -48.67
CA PHE A 36 -22.54 19.27 -48.63
C PHE A 36 -21.60 18.86 -47.48
N LYS A 37 -20.52 19.62 -47.26
CA LYS A 37 -19.61 19.35 -46.12
C LYS A 37 -20.29 19.59 -44.77
N GLN A 38 -21.13 20.62 -44.66
CA GLN A 38 -21.90 20.92 -43.46
C GLN A 38 -22.84 19.76 -43.13
N GLU A 39 -23.65 19.32 -44.09
CA GLU A 39 -24.56 18.18 -43.93
C GLU A 39 -23.79 16.90 -43.56
N LEU A 40 -22.63 16.66 -44.18
CA LEU A 40 -21.77 15.53 -43.84
C LEU A 40 -21.30 15.60 -42.38
N LEU A 41 -20.84 16.77 -41.92
CA LEU A 41 -20.36 16.97 -40.55
C LEU A 41 -21.49 16.88 -39.53
N GLU A 42 -22.68 17.41 -39.84
CA GLU A 42 -23.89 17.30 -39.00
C GLU A 42 -24.30 15.84 -38.80
N ASN A 43 -24.12 14.98 -39.82
CA ASN A 43 -24.39 13.54 -39.72
C ASN A 43 -23.28 12.77 -38.97
N ILE A 44 -22.01 13.19 -39.10
CA ILE A 44 -20.87 12.54 -38.43
C ILE A 44 -20.84 12.86 -36.93
N LEU A 45 -21.17 14.09 -36.55
CA LEU A 45 -21.12 14.56 -35.16
C LEU A 45 -21.84 13.64 -34.16
N PRO A 46 -23.13 13.27 -34.34
CA PRO A 46 -23.83 12.43 -33.37
C PRO A 46 -23.23 11.02 -33.26
N ILE A 47 -22.68 10.49 -34.36
CA ILE A 47 -22.01 9.18 -34.38
C ILE A 47 -20.74 9.23 -33.53
N LEU A 48 -19.91 10.26 -33.72
CA LEU A 48 -18.69 10.46 -32.92
C LEU A 48 -19.01 10.69 -31.44
N GLU A 49 -20.01 11.51 -31.14
CA GLU A 49 -20.41 11.78 -29.76
C GLU A 49 -20.89 10.52 -29.04
N LYS A 50 -21.74 9.72 -29.70
CA LYS A 50 -22.23 8.45 -29.17
C LYS A 50 -21.07 7.49 -28.90
N ASN A 51 -20.24 7.22 -29.91
CA ASN A 51 -19.12 6.29 -29.78
C ASN A 51 -18.13 6.74 -28.70
N ARG A 52 -17.85 8.04 -28.59
CA ARG A 52 -16.96 8.57 -27.56
C ARG A 52 -17.56 8.41 -26.16
N LYS A 53 -18.85 8.70 -25.98
CA LYS A 53 -19.53 8.54 -24.68
C LYS A 53 -19.54 7.08 -24.25
N GLU A 54 -19.98 6.19 -25.13
CA GLU A 54 -20.00 4.74 -24.87
C GLU A 54 -18.61 4.20 -24.54
N TYR A 55 -17.57 4.62 -25.28
CA TYR A 55 -16.19 4.23 -25.01
C TYR A 55 -15.72 4.68 -23.62
N ILE A 56 -15.97 5.94 -23.25
CA ILE A 56 -15.55 6.47 -21.93
C ILE A 56 -16.36 5.84 -20.81
N ASP A 57 -17.69 5.69 -20.95
CA ASP A 57 -18.54 5.10 -19.92
C ASP A 57 -18.14 3.64 -19.62
N ASN A 58 -17.74 2.89 -20.65
CA ASN A 58 -17.20 1.53 -20.46
C ASN A 58 -15.88 1.53 -19.67
N ILE A 59 -14.98 2.46 -19.96
CA ILE A 59 -13.72 2.62 -19.20
C ILE A 59 -14.02 2.99 -17.75
N LEU A 60 -14.90 3.97 -17.53
CA LEU A 60 -15.27 4.44 -16.20
C LEU A 60 -15.92 3.33 -15.36
N SER A 61 -16.78 2.52 -15.97
CA SER A 61 -17.43 1.38 -15.30
C SER A 61 -16.41 0.34 -14.87
N SER A 62 -15.48 -0.03 -15.76
CA SER A 62 -14.41 -0.99 -15.44
C SER A 62 -13.48 -0.50 -14.33
N ILE A 63 -13.14 0.80 -14.32
CA ILE A 63 -12.32 1.39 -13.25
C ILE A 63 -13.09 1.42 -11.93
N ALA A 64 -14.38 1.75 -11.96
CA ALA A 64 -15.22 1.83 -10.77
C ALA A 64 -15.35 0.47 -10.09
N GLU A 65 -15.57 -0.61 -10.86
CA GLU A 65 -15.62 -1.98 -10.36
C GLU A 65 -14.31 -2.38 -9.67
N GLU A 66 -13.17 -2.20 -10.35
CA GLU A 66 -11.87 -2.54 -9.78
C GLU A 66 -11.55 -1.70 -8.52
N ALA A 67 -11.83 -0.39 -8.56
CA ALA A 67 -11.58 0.49 -7.42
C ALA A 67 -12.45 0.13 -6.21
N GLU A 68 -13.70 -0.29 -6.43
CA GLU A 68 -14.58 -0.80 -5.38
C GLU A 68 -14.02 -2.06 -4.74
N GLU A 69 -13.54 -3.02 -5.54
CA GLU A 69 -12.92 -4.24 -5.02
C GLU A 69 -11.72 -3.93 -4.11
N LEU A 70 -10.84 -3.01 -4.53
CA LEU A 70 -9.71 -2.57 -3.72
C LEU A 70 -10.15 -1.84 -2.45
N TYR A 71 -11.15 -0.97 -2.56
CA TYR A 71 -11.66 -0.19 -1.44
C TYR A 71 -12.27 -1.09 -0.35
N LEU A 72 -13.02 -2.12 -0.74
CA LEU A 72 -13.62 -3.09 0.18
C LEU A 72 -12.58 -3.96 0.93
N LYS A 73 -11.38 -4.18 0.34
CA LYS A 73 -10.26 -4.81 1.06
C LYS A 73 -9.77 -3.95 2.23
N ILE A 74 -9.83 -2.62 2.10
CA ILE A 74 -9.39 -1.65 3.12
C ILE A 74 -10.51 -1.36 4.13
N HIS A 75 -11.76 -1.35 3.69
CA HIS A 75 -12.93 -0.96 4.47
C HIS A 75 -13.96 -2.12 4.63
N PRO A 76 -13.54 -3.30 5.12
CA PRO A 76 -14.43 -4.46 5.18
C PRO A 76 -15.53 -4.24 6.22
N ASN A 77 -16.77 -4.58 5.84
CA ASN A 77 -17.98 -4.46 6.68
C ASN A 77 -18.39 -3.01 7.01
N GLU A 78 -17.88 -2.03 6.28
CA GLU A 78 -18.32 -0.65 6.38
C GLU A 78 -19.46 -0.40 5.37
N GLN A 79 -20.45 0.41 5.74
CA GLN A 79 -21.58 0.73 4.86
C GLN A 79 -21.25 1.91 3.92
N LEU A 80 -20.08 1.82 3.29
CA LEU A 80 -19.49 2.80 2.37
C LEU A 80 -19.10 2.07 1.07
N GLY A 81 -18.75 2.81 0.01
CA GLY A 81 -18.40 2.25 -1.30
C GLY A 81 -19.52 2.40 -2.32
N ASN A 82 -19.75 1.36 -3.12
CA ASN A 82 -20.57 1.37 -4.33
C ASN A 82 -20.19 2.51 -5.29
N LEU A 83 -18.90 2.59 -5.61
CA LEU A 83 -18.36 3.64 -6.47
C LEU A 83 -19.02 3.62 -7.86
N LEU A 84 -19.51 4.77 -8.30
CA LEU A 84 -20.05 5.00 -9.63
C LEU A 84 -19.35 6.19 -10.29
N LEU A 85 -18.80 5.95 -11.48
CA LEU A 85 -18.15 6.93 -12.33
C LEU A 85 -18.96 7.05 -13.63
N SER A 86 -19.47 8.24 -13.95
CA SER A 86 -20.23 8.46 -15.19
C SER A 86 -20.01 9.85 -15.77
N LEU A 87 -20.15 10.00 -17.09
CA LEU A 87 -20.15 11.33 -17.71
C LEU A 87 -21.46 12.06 -17.43
N SER A 88 -21.39 13.36 -17.11
CA SER A 88 -22.60 14.16 -17.03
C SER A 88 -23.19 14.38 -18.44
N PRO A 89 -24.49 14.09 -18.68
CA PRO A 89 -25.07 14.15 -20.03
C PRO A 89 -25.11 15.56 -20.62
N ASN A 90 -25.20 16.59 -19.77
CA ASN A 90 -25.47 17.99 -20.16
C ASN A 90 -24.28 18.93 -19.94
N LYS A 91 -23.10 18.42 -19.56
CA LYS A 91 -21.92 19.25 -19.26
C LYS A 91 -20.69 18.66 -19.94
N GLN A 92 -19.88 19.53 -20.54
CA GLN A 92 -18.65 19.13 -21.20
C GLN A 92 -17.58 18.80 -20.16
N SER A 93 -16.95 17.63 -20.29
CA SER A 93 -15.81 17.20 -19.47
C SER A 93 -16.07 17.11 -17.96
N SER A 94 -17.32 16.95 -17.53
CA SER A 94 -17.62 16.71 -16.11
C SER A 94 -17.92 15.24 -15.86
N LEU A 95 -17.20 14.70 -14.88
CA LEU A 95 -17.38 13.36 -14.35
C LEU A 95 -18.24 13.45 -13.09
N ASN A 96 -19.30 12.66 -13.05
CA ASN A 96 -20.07 12.41 -11.84
C ASN A 96 -19.37 11.31 -11.06
N PHE A 97 -19.09 11.64 -9.80
CA PHE A 97 -18.46 10.76 -8.83
C PHE A 97 -19.43 10.58 -7.67
N THR A 98 -20.03 9.40 -7.59
CA THR A 98 -21.01 9.09 -6.55
C THR A 98 -20.69 7.77 -5.88
N GLY A 99 -21.15 7.63 -4.64
CA GLY A 99 -21.07 6.38 -3.90
C GLY A 99 -22.29 6.18 -3.01
N LYS A 100 -22.10 5.34 -2.01
CA LYS A 100 -23.08 5.00 -0.98
C LYS A 100 -22.57 5.41 0.39
N PHE A 101 -23.48 5.89 1.23
CA PHE A 101 -23.24 6.12 2.65
C PHE A 101 -24.43 5.58 3.45
N GLN A 102 -24.20 4.56 4.26
CA GLN A 102 -25.25 3.87 5.02
C GLN A 102 -26.35 3.35 4.06
N ASN A 103 -27.58 3.83 4.21
CA ASN A 103 -28.74 3.47 3.39
C ASN A 103 -28.98 4.45 2.23
N THR A 104 -28.10 5.42 2.01
CA THR A 104 -28.26 6.44 0.96
C THR A 104 -27.27 6.21 -0.16
N GLU A 105 -27.79 6.07 -1.38
CA GLU A 105 -27.01 5.88 -2.61
C GLU A 105 -26.94 7.18 -3.42
N ASN A 106 -26.06 7.20 -4.42
CA ASN A 106 -25.87 8.34 -5.32
C ASN A 106 -25.49 9.64 -4.61
N ILE A 107 -24.71 9.54 -3.52
CA ILE A 107 -24.19 10.69 -2.77
C ILE A 107 -22.78 11.03 -3.23
N PRO A 108 -22.37 12.31 -3.21
CA PRO A 108 -20.98 12.69 -3.46
C PRO A 108 -20.10 12.29 -2.27
N PRO A 109 -19.14 11.35 -2.40
CA PRO A 109 -18.33 10.87 -1.27
C PRO A 109 -17.62 11.99 -0.52
N GLN A 110 -17.16 13.03 -1.24
CA GLN A 110 -16.49 14.21 -0.68
C GLN A 110 -17.29 14.95 0.40
N ALA A 111 -18.62 14.83 0.39
CA ALA A 111 -19.47 15.51 1.37
C ALA A 111 -19.76 14.65 2.62
N TYR A 112 -19.48 13.34 2.60
CA TYR A 112 -19.93 12.41 3.63
C TYR A 112 -18.82 11.51 4.20
N TYR A 113 -17.78 11.23 3.42
CA TYR A 113 -16.69 10.35 3.82
C TYR A 113 -15.68 11.15 4.66
N SER A 114 -15.04 10.52 5.64
CA SER A 114 -13.91 11.17 6.31
C SER A 114 -12.71 11.26 5.38
N ASP A 115 -11.76 12.12 5.72
CA ASP A 115 -10.51 12.29 4.96
C ASP A 115 -9.81 10.97 4.70
N SER A 116 -9.73 10.09 5.72
CA SER A 116 -9.10 8.77 5.57
C SER A 116 -9.77 7.88 4.53
N HIS A 117 -11.10 7.95 4.39
CA HIS A 117 -11.86 7.20 3.39
C HIS A 117 -11.68 7.82 1.99
N LEU A 118 -11.58 9.14 1.90
CA LEU A 118 -11.33 9.83 0.64
C LEU A 118 -9.91 9.58 0.11
N ASP A 119 -8.92 9.61 1.00
CA ASP A 119 -7.52 9.31 0.70
C ASP A 119 -7.39 7.89 0.14
N THR A 120 -7.93 6.88 0.84
CA THR A 120 -7.85 5.48 0.41
C THR A 120 -8.65 5.23 -0.87
N LEU A 121 -9.82 5.85 -1.03
CA LEU A 121 -10.63 5.75 -2.26
C LEU A 121 -9.88 6.35 -3.46
N GLY A 122 -9.24 7.51 -3.29
CA GLY A 122 -8.42 8.13 -4.31
C GLY A 122 -7.28 7.22 -4.77
N VAL A 123 -6.58 6.57 -3.83
CA VAL A 123 -5.53 5.61 -4.15
C VAL A 123 -6.09 4.37 -4.87
N CYS A 124 -7.26 3.86 -4.46
CA CYS A 124 -7.90 2.73 -5.15
C CYS A 124 -8.20 3.07 -6.61
N ILE A 125 -8.81 4.23 -6.88
CA ILE A 125 -9.10 4.70 -8.25
C ILE A 125 -7.82 4.86 -9.06
N PHE A 126 -6.77 5.43 -8.45
CA PHE A 126 -5.47 5.60 -9.09
C PHE A 126 -4.82 4.26 -9.47
N LEU A 127 -4.82 3.27 -8.58
CA LEU A 127 -4.30 1.93 -8.87
C LEU A 127 -5.13 1.22 -9.95
N SER A 128 -6.45 1.33 -9.91
CA SER A 128 -7.34 0.77 -10.93
C SER A 128 -7.11 1.37 -12.31
N LEU A 129 -6.96 2.70 -12.40
CA LEU A 129 -6.54 3.38 -13.62
C LEU A 129 -5.19 2.88 -14.11
N ALA A 130 -4.22 2.78 -13.20
CA ALA A 130 -2.87 2.39 -13.56
C ALA A 130 -2.82 0.96 -14.12
N LYS A 131 -3.59 0.04 -13.50
CA LYS A 131 -3.78 -1.34 -13.93
C LYS A 131 -4.49 -1.40 -15.29
N TYR A 132 -5.58 -0.65 -15.47
CA TYR A 132 -6.34 -0.62 -16.73
C TYR A 132 -5.47 -0.20 -17.93
N PHE A 133 -4.61 0.80 -17.74
CA PHE A 133 -3.71 1.28 -18.78
C PHE A 133 -2.36 0.54 -18.85
N ASN A 134 -2.19 -0.56 -18.09
CA ASN A 134 -0.96 -1.36 -18.03
C ASN A 134 0.30 -0.53 -17.73
N ASN A 135 0.23 0.39 -16.77
CA ASN A 135 1.41 1.09 -16.30
C ASN A 135 2.33 0.11 -15.56
N GLU A 136 3.62 0.10 -15.89
CA GLU A 136 4.56 -0.85 -15.27
C GLU A 136 5.07 -0.38 -13.90
N ILE A 137 5.17 0.94 -13.70
CA ILE A 137 5.78 1.56 -12.53
C ILE A 137 4.78 2.49 -11.84
N ILE A 138 4.65 2.30 -10.53
CA ILE A 138 3.82 3.14 -9.66
C ILE A 138 4.71 3.89 -8.67
N VAL A 139 4.42 5.17 -8.45
CA VAL A 139 5.08 5.99 -7.43
C VAL A 139 4.01 6.60 -6.54
N LEU A 140 4.06 6.27 -5.25
CA LEU A 140 3.21 6.83 -4.21
C LEU A 140 4.10 7.65 -3.28
N ASP A 141 3.98 8.98 -3.35
CA ASP A 141 4.72 9.90 -2.48
C ASP A 141 3.80 10.48 -1.41
N ASP A 142 3.87 9.89 -0.22
CA ASP A 142 3.17 10.31 1.00
C ASP A 142 1.66 10.50 0.83
N VAL A 143 1.04 9.61 0.05
CA VAL A 143 -0.37 9.72 -0.38
C VAL A 143 -1.40 9.51 0.73
N LEU A 144 -0.99 9.01 1.90
CA LEU A 144 -1.88 8.77 3.04
C LEU A 144 -1.41 9.57 4.25
N THR A 145 -2.29 10.44 4.78
CA THR A 145 -1.95 11.32 5.91
C THR A 145 -2.83 11.11 7.14
N SER A 146 -4.06 10.64 6.95
CA SER A 146 -5.11 10.64 7.99
C SER A 146 -5.60 9.24 8.40
N VAL A 147 -4.98 8.19 7.85
CA VAL A 147 -5.43 6.79 8.00
C VAL A 147 -4.95 6.20 9.33
N ASP A 148 -5.88 5.61 10.09
CA ASP A 148 -5.55 4.94 11.35
C ASP A 148 -4.76 3.62 11.14
N GLN A 149 -4.24 3.05 12.22
CA GLN A 149 -3.38 1.87 12.13
C GLN A 149 -4.11 0.60 11.60
N PRO A 150 -5.36 0.29 11.99
CA PRO A 150 -6.12 -0.81 11.40
C PRO A 150 -6.32 -0.68 9.88
N HIS A 151 -6.77 0.48 9.40
CA HIS A 151 -6.97 0.73 7.97
C HIS A 151 -5.65 0.70 7.23
N MET A 152 -4.59 1.31 7.80
CA MET A 152 -3.25 1.28 7.22
C MET A 152 -2.71 -0.14 7.08
N SER A 153 -2.93 -1.01 8.07
CA SER A 153 -2.53 -2.42 7.99
C SER A 153 -3.20 -3.13 6.80
N ARG A 154 -4.51 -2.91 6.59
CA ARG A 154 -5.25 -3.49 5.46
C ARG A 154 -4.83 -2.88 4.12
N PHE A 155 -4.55 -1.59 4.09
CA PHE A 155 -3.98 -0.92 2.92
C PHE A 155 -2.63 -1.53 2.51
N ILE A 156 -1.73 -1.78 3.47
CA ILE A 156 -0.45 -2.45 3.21
C ILE A 156 -0.67 -3.85 2.63
N ASP A 157 -1.65 -4.59 3.14
CA ASP A 157 -1.98 -5.93 2.61
C ASP A 157 -2.51 -5.87 1.19
N MET A 158 -3.46 -4.97 0.92
CA MET A 158 -3.99 -4.71 -0.42
C MET A 158 -2.85 -4.34 -1.38
N LEU A 159 -1.98 -3.40 -1.00
CA LEU A 159 -0.89 -2.96 -1.86
C LEU A 159 0.15 -4.07 -2.11
N CYS A 160 0.43 -4.91 -1.12
CA CYS A 160 1.28 -6.09 -1.31
C CYS A 160 0.66 -7.07 -2.31
N GLU A 161 -0.66 -7.27 -2.29
CA GLU A 161 -1.36 -8.11 -3.26
C GLU A 161 -1.32 -7.50 -4.66
N GLU A 162 -1.65 -6.21 -4.77
CA GLU A 162 -1.67 -5.47 -6.04
C GLU A 162 -0.28 -5.28 -6.64
N SER A 163 0.79 -5.34 -5.84
CA SER A 163 2.16 -5.23 -6.32
C SER A 163 2.52 -6.24 -7.42
N LYS A 164 1.80 -7.36 -7.51
CA LYS A 164 1.99 -8.39 -8.55
C LYS A 164 1.52 -7.94 -9.94
N ASN A 165 0.66 -6.94 -10.01
CA ASN A 165 0.11 -6.39 -11.25
C ASN A 165 1.05 -5.34 -11.87
N PHE A 166 2.10 -4.94 -11.15
CA PHE A 166 3.04 -3.91 -11.56
C PHE A 166 4.46 -4.48 -11.56
N SER A 167 5.34 -3.96 -12.42
CA SER A 167 6.75 -4.34 -12.40
C SER A 167 7.46 -3.78 -11.16
N GLN A 168 7.09 -2.57 -10.74
CA GLN A 168 7.64 -1.96 -9.53
C GLN A 168 6.69 -0.94 -8.91
N ILE A 169 6.60 -0.93 -7.58
CA ILE A 169 5.94 0.12 -6.80
C ILE A 169 6.97 0.80 -5.92
N PHE A 170 7.10 2.12 -6.04
CA PHE A 170 7.86 2.98 -5.14
C PHE A 170 6.90 3.65 -4.16
N ILE A 171 7.24 3.58 -2.88
CA ILE A 171 6.47 4.22 -1.81
C ILE A 171 7.44 5.07 -1.00
N ALA A 172 7.20 6.37 -0.99
CA ALA A 172 7.80 7.29 -0.05
C ALA A 172 6.74 7.63 1.02
N THR A 173 7.11 7.54 2.29
CA THR A 173 6.21 7.89 3.40
C THR A 173 7.00 8.30 4.62
N HIS A 174 6.47 9.26 5.37
CA HIS A 174 7.00 9.61 6.69
C HIS A 174 6.40 8.74 7.82
N TYR A 175 5.42 7.87 7.51
CA TYR A 175 4.73 7.06 8.51
C TYR A 175 5.59 5.89 8.99
N ARG A 176 6.41 6.16 10.02
CA ARG A 176 7.35 5.19 10.61
C ARG A 176 6.72 3.83 10.97
N PRO A 177 5.50 3.73 11.56
CA PRO A 177 4.93 2.42 11.90
C PRO A 177 4.76 1.48 10.70
N TRP A 178 4.63 1.98 9.48
CA TRP A 178 4.63 1.14 8.28
C TRP A 178 5.96 0.38 8.14
N LYS A 179 7.09 1.08 8.17
CA LYS A 179 8.43 0.45 8.12
C LYS A 179 8.62 -0.55 9.27
N GLU A 180 8.18 -0.17 10.48
CA GLU A 180 8.34 -1.03 11.66
C GLU A 180 7.55 -2.35 11.52
N GLN A 181 6.42 -2.36 10.81
CA GLN A 181 5.69 -3.61 10.53
C GLN A 181 6.53 -4.62 9.72
N TYR A 182 7.32 -4.16 8.74
CA TYR A 182 8.25 -5.05 8.03
C TYR A 182 9.46 -5.41 8.90
N LYS A 183 10.04 -4.41 9.59
CA LYS A 183 11.24 -4.61 10.43
C LYS A 183 11.01 -5.65 11.53
N PHE A 184 9.83 -5.67 12.13
CA PHE A 184 9.41 -6.63 13.15
C PHE A 184 8.58 -7.80 12.59
N HIS A 185 8.72 -8.10 11.30
CA HIS A 185 8.19 -9.30 10.68
C HIS A 185 6.65 -9.44 10.74
N ARG A 186 5.90 -8.35 10.93
CA ARG A 186 4.42 -8.35 10.90
C ARG A 186 3.85 -8.42 9.49
N LYS A 187 4.60 -7.92 8.51
CA LYS A 187 4.29 -8.01 7.07
C LYS A 187 5.38 -8.80 6.35
N SER A 188 5.04 -9.40 5.22
CA SER A 188 6.00 -10.12 4.37
C SER A 188 7.01 -9.15 3.77
N SER A 189 8.30 -9.44 3.89
CA SER A 189 9.37 -8.65 3.28
C SER A 189 10.08 -9.36 2.12
N ALA A 190 9.57 -10.52 1.67
CA ALA A 190 10.20 -11.31 0.60
C ALA A 190 10.41 -10.55 -0.73
N HIS A 191 9.51 -9.61 -1.03
CA HIS A 191 9.56 -8.80 -2.25
C HIS A 191 9.58 -7.29 -1.96
N VAL A 192 10.04 -6.90 -0.75
CA VAL A 192 10.03 -5.51 -0.31
C VAL A 192 11.46 -5.07 0.02
N GLN A 193 11.90 -3.99 -0.61
CA GLN A 193 13.14 -3.31 -0.24
C GLN A 193 12.82 -2.10 0.64
N LEU A 194 13.43 -2.04 1.82
CA LEU A 194 13.28 -0.93 2.75
C LEU A 194 14.50 0.00 2.66
N LEU A 195 14.24 1.26 2.33
CA LEU A 195 15.23 2.32 2.28
C LEU A 195 14.86 3.41 3.27
N GLU A 196 15.85 3.94 3.97
CA GLU A 196 15.71 5.06 4.89
C GLU A 196 16.56 6.22 4.38
N LEU A 197 15.90 7.35 4.11
CA LEU A 197 16.56 8.58 3.73
C LEU A 197 16.98 9.31 5.00
N ALA A 198 18.28 9.38 5.24
CA ALA A 198 18.83 10.10 6.38
C ALA A 198 18.71 11.63 6.17
N PRO A 199 18.81 12.43 7.25
CA PRO A 199 18.75 13.88 7.15
C PRO A 199 19.74 14.44 6.13
N TRP A 200 19.23 15.36 5.30
CA TRP A 200 20.04 16.09 4.34
C TRP A 200 21.02 17.02 5.06
N SER A 201 22.24 17.14 4.54
CA SER A 201 23.21 18.16 4.95
C SER A 201 23.92 18.71 3.72
N ILE A 202 24.43 19.94 3.80
CA ILE A 202 25.12 20.57 2.66
C ILE A 202 26.36 19.77 2.23
N ASP A 203 27.08 19.20 3.20
CA ASP A 203 28.33 18.47 2.94
C ASP A 203 28.10 17.07 2.36
N ASN A 204 26.99 16.41 2.72
CA ASN A 204 26.76 15.00 2.40
C ASN A 204 25.54 14.71 1.53
N GLY A 205 24.70 15.72 1.25
CA GLY A 205 23.43 15.55 0.55
C GLY A 205 22.46 14.62 1.30
N ILE A 206 21.55 13.97 0.55
CA ILE A 206 20.69 12.90 1.05
C ILE A 206 21.53 11.63 1.14
N ARG A 207 21.60 11.02 2.34
CA ARG A 207 22.21 9.70 2.50
C ARG A 207 21.12 8.64 2.56
N ILE A 208 21.41 7.48 1.98
CA ILE A 208 20.48 6.36 1.92
C ILE A 208 21.04 5.25 2.80
N ASP A 209 20.24 4.76 3.74
CA ASP A 209 20.53 3.55 4.50
C ASP A 209 19.56 2.43 4.11
N LYS A 210 20.08 1.20 4.03
CA LYS A 210 19.25 0.02 3.79
C LYS A 210 18.76 -0.49 5.14
N THR A 211 17.47 -0.31 5.41
CA THR A 211 16.88 -0.80 6.66
C THR A 211 16.96 -2.31 6.70
N LYS A 212 17.60 -2.84 7.75
CA LYS A 212 17.67 -4.28 8.02
C LYS A 212 16.47 -4.72 8.85
N LEU A 213 16.03 -5.96 8.61
CA LEU A 213 15.05 -6.59 9.47
C LEU A 213 15.66 -6.81 10.87
N SER A 214 14.83 -6.81 11.91
CA SER A 214 15.28 -6.94 13.30
C SER A 214 16.13 -8.20 13.52
N LEU A 215 15.73 -9.33 12.91
CA LEU A 215 16.50 -10.58 12.95
C LEU A 215 17.89 -10.43 12.31
N GLU A 216 17.98 -9.79 11.15
CA GLU A 216 19.24 -9.61 10.41
C GLU A 216 20.18 -8.62 11.11
N GLU A 217 19.61 -7.56 11.69
CA GLU A 217 20.32 -6.60 12.52
C GLU A 217 20.98 -7.31 13.71
N LEU A 218 20.22 -8.18 14.40
CA LEU A 218 20.73 -8.93 15.55
C LEU A 218 21.83 -9.94 15.16
N ILE A 219 21.66 -10.66 14.04
CA ILE A 219 22.69 -11.56 13.50
C ILE A 219 23.98 -10.78 13.20
N LYS A 220 23.88 -9.61 12.57
CA LYS A 220 25.06 -8.78 12.28
C LYS A 220 25.77 -8.36 13.57
N LEU A 221 25.02 -7.90 14.58
CA LEU A 221 25.61 -7.43 15.84
C LEU A 221 26.39 -8.52 16.57
N GLN A 222 25.86 -9.76 16.62
CA GLN A 222 26.57 -10.89 17.23
C GLN A 222 27.90 -11.23 16.55
N ASN A 223 28.09 -10.84 15.29
CA ASN A 223 29.30 -11.09 14.50
C ASN A 223 30.19 -9.83 14.37
N THR A 224 29.84 -8.74 15.05
CA THR A 224 30.59 -7.47 14.96
C THR A 224 31.75 -7.46 15.96
N THR A 225 32.90 -6.93 15.54
CA THR A 225 34.08 -6.68 16.38
C THR A 225 34.42 -5.18 16.34
N PRO A 226 34.63 -4.50 17.49
CA PRO A 226 34.55 -5.02 18.87
C PRO A 226 33.11 -5.42 19.25
N PHE A 227 32.97 -6.33 20.24
CA PHE A 227 31.70 -6.93 20.65
C PHE A 227 30.76 -5.87 21.27
N PRO A 228 29.65 -5.48 20.60
CA PRO A 228 28.82 -4.38 21.05
C PRO A 228 27.75 -4.86 22.05
N ARG A 229 28.18 -5.23 23.27
CA ARG A 229 27.33 -5.91 24.28
C ARG A 229 25.99 -5.21 24.54
N GLU A 230 25.98 -3.90 24.73
CA GLU A 230 24.76 -3.13 25.03
C GLU A 230 23.76 -3.17 23.88
N SER A 231 24.26 -2.99 22.66
CA SER A 231 23.43 -3.04 21.45
C SER A 231 22.83 -4.43 21.23
N ILE A 232 23.61 -5.49 21.46
CA ILE A 232 23.14 -6.88 21.35
C ILE A 232 22.00 -7.14 22.33
N ILE A 233 22.16 -6.77 23.60
CA ILE A 233 21.14 -7.02 24.63
C ILE A 233 19.89 -6.19 24.38
N SER A 234 20.05 -4.91 24.09
CA SER A 234 18.92 -4.01 23.82
C SER A 234 18.08 -4.52 22.65
N LYS A 235 18.72 -4.91 21.54
CA LYS A 235 18.04 -5.46 20.35
C LYS A 235 17.45 -6.84 20.61
N SER A 236 18.13 -7.70 21.37
CA SER A 236 17.59 -9.01 21.78
C SER A 236 16.34 -8.84 22.64
N GLY A 237 16.38 -7.94 23.62
CA GLY A 237 15.25 -7.62 24.49
C GLY A 237 14.04 -7.10 23.71
N LEU A 238 14.25 -6.11 22.85
CA LEU A 238 13.19 -5.54 22.01
C LEU A 238 12.58 -6.58 21.06
N MET A 239 13.41 -7.45 20.48
CA MET A 239 12.93 -8.54 19.64
C MET A 239 12.09 -9.55 20.45
N LEU A 240 12.56 -9.94 21.63
CA LEU A 240 11.85 -10.85 22.51
C LEU A 240 10.50 -10.29 22.97
N GLU A 241 10.46 -9.01 23.38
CA GLU A 241 9.22 -8.30 23.72
C GLU A 241 8.25 -8.32 22.53
N SER A 242 8.73 -7.96 21.33
CA SER A 242 7.92 -7.98 20.11
C SER A 242 7.35 -9.36 19.79
N LEU A 243 8.11 -10.43 19.98
CA LEU A 243 7.67 -11.80 19.69
C LEU A 243 6.64 -12.30 20.70
N LEU A 244 6.88 -12.07 22.00
CA LEU A 244 5.94 -12.49 23.06
C LEU A 244 4.63 -11.70 23.00
N ASP A 245 4.71 -10.39 22.76
CA ASP A 245 3.54 -9.52 22.57
C ASP A 245 2.73 -9.94 21.34
N HIS A 246 3.40 -10.33 20.25
CA HIS A 246 2.71 -10.88 19.08
C HIS A 246 1.88 -12.12 19.43
N ILE A 247 2.49 -13.10 20.10
CA ILE A 247 1.81 -14.34 20.48
C ILE A 247 0.68 -14.05 21.47
N SER A 248 0.89 -13.15 22.43
CA SER A 248 -0.14 -12.78 23.42
C SER A 248 -1.38 -12.17 22.75
N LEU A 249 -1.18 -11.33 21.72
CA LEU A 249 -2.27 -10.76 20.91
C LEU A 249 -3.00 -11.82 20.08
N LEU A 250 -2.26 -12.72 19.41
CA LEU A 250 -2.85 -13.78 18.59
C LEU A 250 -3.76 -14.71 19.40
N TYR A 251 -3.28 -15.16 20.57
CA TYR A 251 -4.02 -16.10 21.41
C TYR A 251 -4.87 -15.43 22.49
N LYS A 252 -4.90 -14.09 22.53
CA LYS A 252 -5.63 -13.29 23.53
C LYS A 252 -5.30 -13.72 24.96
N LEU A 253 -4.00 -13.87 25.24
CA LEU A 253 -3.51 -14.33 26.54
C LEU A 253 -3.90 -13.35 27.66
N PRO A 254 -4.10 -13.82 28.90
CA PRO A 254 -4.48 -12.96 30.01
C PRO A 254 -3.36 -11.98 30.34
N MET A 255 -3.65 -10.68 30.21
CA MET A 255 -2.73 -9.58 30.53
C MET A 255 -3.37 -8.63 31.56
N PRO A 256 -2.57 -8.03 32.45
CA PRO A 256 -3.08 -6.99 33.35
C PRO A 256 -3.62 -5.80 32.54
N ARG A 257 -4.78 -5.28 32.92
CA ARG A 257 -5.35 -4.08 32.27
C ARG A 257 -4.52 -2.87 32.67
N LYS A 258 -4.02 -2.12 31.68
CA LYS A 258 -3.27 -0.88 31.88
C LYS A 258 -3.91 0.28 31.12
N PRO A 259 -3.75 1.53 31.59
CA PRO A 259 -4.17 2.72 30.83
C PRO A 259 -3.47 2.84 29.48
N SER A 260 -2.18 2.51 29.43
CA SER A 260 -1.43 2.30 28.19
C SER A 260 -0.90 0.85 28.17
N PRO A 261 -1.12 0.09 27.08
CA PRO A 261 -0.77 -1.33 27.00
C PRO A 261 0.74 -1.54 26.75
N HIS A 262 1.60 -0.87 27.53
CA HIS A 262 3.03 -1.13 27.55
C HIS A 262 3.33 -2.20 28.60
N TYR A 263 3.66 -3.40 28.11
CA TYR A 263 3.96 -4.56 28.93
C TYR A 263 5.45 -4.82 29.02
N THR A 264 5.92 -5.17 30.21
CA THR A 264 7.30 -5.58 30.45
C THR A 264 7.48 -7.05 30.03
N LEU A 265 8.74 -7.47 29.79
CA LEU A 265 9.06 -8.88 29.55
C LEU A 265 8.50 -9.82 30.63
N GLY A 266 8.58 -9.43 31.90
CA GLY A 266 8.06 -10.25 33.00
C GLY A 266 6.55 -10.46 32.90
N GLU A 267 5.79 -9.40 32.62
CA GLU A 267 4.34 -9.49 32.42
C GLU A 267 3.98 -10.34 31.20
N LEU A 268 4.72 -10.18 30.09
CA LEU A 268 4.55 -10.98 28.89
C LEU A 268 4.84 -12.46 29.15
N PHE A 269 5.91 -12.82 29.88
CA PHE A 269 6.16 -14.23 30.22
C PHE A 269 5.07 -14.81 31.13
N ASN A 270 4.58 -14.02 32.09
CA ASN A 270 3.57 -14.46 33.05
C ASN A 270 2.21 -14.74 32.38
N SER A 271 1.94 -14.20 31.19
CA SER A 271 0.71 -14.51 30.45
C SER A 271 0.71 -15.91 29.84
N PHE A 272 1.87 -16.55 29.73
CA PHE A 272 2.02 -17.89 29.15
C PHE A 272 1.88 -18.92 30.27
N SER A 273 0.67 -19.45 30.47
CA SER A 273 0.43 -20.52 31.43
C SER A 273 1.25 -21.77 31.10
N SER A 274 1.53 -22.60 32.10
CA SER A 274 2.27 -23.86 31.88
C SER A 274 1.58 -24.81 30.89
N ASP A 275 0.24 -24.83 30.89
CA ASP A 275 -0.54 -25.63 29.92
C ASP A 275 -0.44 -25.04 28.51
N PHE A 276 -0.51 -23.71 28.37
CA PHE A 276 -0.37 -23.06 27.07
C PHE A 276 1.02 -23.27 26.46
N LYS A 277 2.09 -23.15 27.25
CA LYS A 277 3.46 -23.39 26.78
C LYS A 277 3.66 -24.78 26.18
N LYS A 278 3.03 -25.81 26.77
CA LYS A 278 3.09 -27.21 26.31
C LYS A 278 2.39 -27.43 24.97
N LYS A 279 1.27 -26.73 24.78
CA LYS A 279 0.43 -26.83 23.57
C LYS A 279 0.98 -26.01 22.40
N LEU A 280 1.74 -24.96 22.70
CA LEU A 280 2.26 -24.04 21.69
C LEU A 280 3.39 -24.68 20.87
N LYS A 281 3.14 -24.84 19.56
CA LYS A 281 4.07 -25.43 18.61
C LYS A 281 4.13 -24.62 17.32
N VAL A 282 5.26 -24.73 16.61
CA VAL A 282 5.40 -24.22 15.26
C VAL A 282 5.52 -25.37 14.28
N LYS A 283 4.70 -25.34 13.23
CA LYS A 283 4.78 -26.23 12.07
C LYS A 283 5.48 -25.48 10.94
N LYS A 284 6.60 -26.02 10.45
CA LYS A 284 7.28 -25.53 9.24
C LYS A 284 7.13 -26.55 8.12
N ILE A 285 6.68 -26.07 6.96
CA ILE A 285 6.44 -26.84 5.74
C ILE A 285 7.55 -26.50 4.75
N SER A 286 8.28 -27.52 4.29
CA SER A 286 9.32 -27.39 3.28
C SER A 286 9.30 -28.62 2.37
N ALA A 287 9.10 -28.41 1.06
CA ALA A 287 9.20 -29.46 0.03
C ALA A 287 8.52 -30.79 0.46
N ASP A 288 7.22 -30.70 0.80
CA ASP A 288 6.34 -31.80 1.23
C ASP A 288 6.68 -32.46 2.58
N GLN A 289 7.62 -31.92 3.35
CA GLN A 289 7.86 -32.32 4.74
C GLN A 289 7.33 -31.27 5.71
N GLU A 290 6.53 -31.74 6.67
CA GLU A 290 6.07 -30.96 7.80
C GLU A 290 6.92 -31.30 9.04
N LYS A 291 7.53 -30.28 9.64
CA LYS A 291 8.30 -30.41 10.88
C LYS A 291 7.65 -29.60 11.98
N GLU A 292 7.41 -30.26 13.10
CA GLU A 292 6.87 -29.65 14.31
C GLU A 292 7.98 -29.32 15.31
N PHE A 293 7.90 -28.13 15.91
CA PHE A 293 8.82 -27.66 16.92
C PHE A 293 8.04 -27.20 18.16
N GLU A 294 8.30 -27.84 19.30
CA GLU A 294 7.75 -27.43 20.59
C GLU A 294 8.44 -26.17 21.11
N LEU A 295 7.66 -25.21 21.62
CA LEU A 295 8.20 -23.94 22.12
C LEU A 295 8.39 -23.90 23.65
N GLU A 296 7.88 -24.87 24.42
CA GLU A 296 7.94 -24.86 25.89
C GLU A 296 9.38 -24.68 26.41
N LYS A 297 10.31 -25.52 25.93
CA LYS A 297 11.70 -25.55 26.42
C LYS A 297 12.41 -24.22 26.19
N ILE A 298 12.26 -23.64 25.01
CA ILE A 298 12.91 -22.38 24.67
C ILE A 298 12.28 -21.18 25.39
N ILE A 299 10.95 -21.17 25.57
CA ILE A 299 10.26 -20.12 26.33
C ILE A 299 10.68 -20.16 27.80
N ASN A 300 10.73 -21.33 28.45
CA ASN A 300 11.15 -21.45 29.84
C ASN A 300 12.62 -21.02 30.00
N LYS A 301 13.50 -21.50 29.11
CA LYS A 301 14.91 -21.10 29.10
C LYS A 301 15.07 -19.59 28.95
N LEU A 302 14.29 -18.94 28.08
CA LEU A 302 14.31 -17.48 27.89
C LEU A 302 13.79 -16.74 29.12
N GLN A 303 12.74 -17.25 29.77
CA GLN A 303 12.20 -16.67 30.99
C GLN A 303 13.25 -16.65 32.12
N ASP A 304 14.03 -17.73 32.27
CA ASP A 304 15.05 -17.86 33.31
C ASP A 304 16.23 -16.90 33.12
N ILE A 305 16.47 -16.42 31.90
CA ILE A 305 17.62 -15.54 31.58
C ILE A 305 17.23 -14.12 31.17
N ALA A 306 15.94 -13.82 31.03
CA ALA A 306 15.46 -12.51 30.57
C ALA A 306 15.85 -11.36 31.52
N TRP A 307 16.15 -11.65 32.79
CA TRP A 307 16.62 -10.66 33.76
C TRP A 307 17.88 -9.92 33.30
N ILE A 308 18.73 -10.54 32.49
CA ILE A 308 19.99 -9.94 31.99
C ILE A 308 19.74 -8.65 31.20
N ARG A 309 18.59 -8.56 30.51
CA ARG A 309 18.19 -7.36 29.77
C ARG A 309 18.02 -6.16 30.70
N ASN A 310 17.39 -6.39 31.85
CA ASN A 310 17.10 -5.32 32.81
C ASN A 310 18.37 -4.83 33.51
N ILE A 311 19.35 -5.71 33.70
CA ILE A 311 20.61 -5.37 34.36
C ILE A 311 21.55 -4.61 33.43
N ILE A 312 21.71 -5.03 32.18
CA ILE A 312 22.79 -4.48 31.33
C ILE A 312 22.33 -3.36 30.39
N ALA A 313 21.07 -3.34 29.96
CA ALA A 313 20.62 -2.44 28.88
C ALA A 313 19.47 -1.50 29.23
N SER A 314 18.77 -1.69 30.36
CA SER A 314 17.61 -0.86 30.70
C SER A 314 18.01 0.45 31.39
N HIS A 315 18.98 0.42 32.31
CA HIS A 315 19.49 1.60 33.04
C HIS A 315 20.95 1.37 33.45
N TRP A 316 21.67 2.43 33.85
CA TRP A 316 22.99 2.29 34.47
C TRP A 316 22.88 1.39 35.71
N ASN A 317 23.64 0.29 35.72
CA ASN A 317 23.68 -0.65 36.83
C ASN A 317 25.11 -1.17 37.00
N GLU A 318 25.69 -0.95 38.18
CA GLU A 318 27.03 -1.40 38.54
C GLU A 318 27.15 -2.94 38.44
N ASP A 319 26.09 -3.67 38.82
CA ASP A 319 26.03 -5.12 38.70
C ASP A 319 26.17 -5.59 37.24
N GLY A 320 25.72 -4.77 36.29
CA GLY A 320 25.83 -5.04 34.85
C GLY A 320 27.27 -5.16 34.34
N MET A 321 28.23 -4.60 35.09
CA MET A 321 29.66 -4.66 34.77
C MET A 321 30.28 -6.03 35.12
N HIS A 322 29.66 -6.79 36.01
CA HIS A 322 30.18 -8.09 36.45
C HIS A 322 29.80 -9.25 35.52
N TYR A 323 28.87 -9.04 34.59
CA TYR A 323 28.44 -10.07 33.64
C TYR A 323 29.34 -10.13 32.42
N SER A 324 29.63 -11.35 31.99
CA SER A 324 30.53 -11.64 30.89
C SER A 324 29.85 -11.43 29.53
N ASP A 325 30.63 -11.18 28.48
CA ASP A 325 30.12 -11.14 27.11
C ASP A 325 29.56 -12.50 26.66
N SER A 326 30.00 -13.60 27.28
CA SER A 326 29.40 -14.93 27.09
C SER A 326 27.95 -15.00 27.56
N ASP A 327 27.60 -14.36 28.68
CA ASP A 327 26.21 -14.34 29.18
C ASP A 327 25.30 -13.58 28.23
N VAL A 328 25.80 -12.45 27.71
CA VAL A 328 25.14 -11.62 26.69
C VAL A 328 24.90 -12.42 25.42
N LEU A 329 25.94 -13.10 24.93
CA LEU A 329 25.85 -13.91 23.74
C LEU A 329 24.91 -15.10 23.94
N TYR A 330 24.91 -15.72 25.12
CA TYR A 330 23.99 -16.80 25.46
C TYR A 330 22.53 -16.34 25.39
N PHE A 331 22.19 -15.21 26.01
CA PHE A 331 20.84 -14.63 25.91
C PHE A 331 20.45 -14.34 24.46
N SER A 332 21.32 -13.65 23.72
CA SER A 332 21.05 -13.27 22.33
C SER A 332 20.87 -14.47 21.40
N LYS A 333 21.65 -15.55 21.59
CA LYS A 333 21.51 -16.79 20.82
C LYS A 333 20.16 -17.47 21.05
N ASN A 334 19.68 -17.51 22.29
CA ASN A 334 18.37 -18.07 22.60
C ASN A 334 17.22 -17.24 22.02
N VAL A 335 17.33 -15.91 22.04
CA VAL A 335 16.34 -15.04 21.38
C VAL A 335 16.36 -15.26 19.87
N LEU A 336 17.54 -15.38 19.28
CA LEU A 336 17.69 -15.65 17.85
C LEU A 336 17.10 -17.00 17.45
N GLU A 337 17.31 -18.04 18.26
CA GLU A 337 16.74 -19.37 18.05
C GLU A 337 15.21 -19.31 18.07
N PHE A 338 14.63 -18.65 19.08
CA PHE A 338 13.18 -18.47 19.21
C PHE A 338 12.60 -17.68 18.03
N ALA A 339 13.25 -16.59 17.65
CA ALA A 339 12.87 -15.80 16.49
C ALA A 339 12.89 -16.60 15.19
N LYS A 340 13.95 -17.39 14.94
CA LYS A 340 14.09 -18.23 13.75
C LYS A 340 13.03 -19.33 13.68
N LEU A 341 12.57 -19.85 14.82
CA LEU A 341 11.46 -20.81 14.84
C LEU A 341 10.16 -20.14 14.40
N LEU A 342 9.84 -18.95 14.92
CA LEU A 342 8.59 -18.25 14.63
C LEU A 342 8.54 -17.61 13.24
N ILE A 343 9.63 -16.97 12.80
CA ILE A 343 9.68 -16.23 11.54
C ILE A 343 9.81 -17.23 10.38
N CYS A 344 8.95 -17.07 9.38
CA CYS A 344 8.98 -17.89 8.17
C CYS A 344 10.27 -17.66 7.36
N ASP A 345 10.91 -18.74 6.92
CA ASP A 345 12.14 -18.66 6.13
C ASP A 345 11.91 -18.13 4.71
N ASN A 346 10.70 -18.28 4.16
CA ASN A 346 10.35 -17.84 2.82
C ASN A 346 9.83 -16.40 2.79
N CYS A 347 8.68 -16.12 3.42
CA CYS A 347 8.08 -14.78 3.40
C CYS A 347 8.65 -13.80 4.43
N LYS A 348 9.55 -14.27 5.32
CA LYS A 348 10.17 -13.47 6.40
C LYS A 348 9.15 -12.81 7.35
N SER A 349 7.91 -13.30 7.39
CA SER A 349 6.89 -12.81 8.30
C SER A 349 6.64 -13.80 9.43
N LEU A 350 6.11 -13.30 10.55
CA LEU A 350 5.46 -14.09 11.57
C LEU A 350 4.11 -14.61 11.05
N PRO A 351 3.55 -15.65 11.69
CA PRO A 351 2.16 -16.04 11.49
C PRO A 351 1.22 -14.92 11.96
N THR A 352 0.30 -14.48 11.10
CA THR A 352 -0.56 -13.31 11.36
C THR A 352 -2.02 -13.52 10.96
N LYS A 353 -2.28 -14.39 9.97
CA LYS A 353 -3.63 -14.68 9.46
C LYS A 353 -4.19 -15.92 10.14
N LYS A 354 -5.45 -15.89 10.59
CA LYS A 354 -6.12 -17.06 11.19
C LYS A 354 -6.73 -17.93 10.09
N LYS A 355 -6.41 -19.23 10.06
CA LYS A 355 -6.96 -20.22 9.12
C LYS A 355 -7.16 -21.55 9.85
N ASN A 356 -8.38 -22.09 9.84
CA ASN A 356 -8.71 -23.38 10.49
C ASN A 356 -8.21 -23.51 11.94
N ASN A 357 -8.35 -22.45 12.73
CA ASN A 357 -7.87 -22.34 14.13
C ASN A 357 -6.34 -22.30 14.31
N GLU A 358 -5.57 -22.35 13.23
CA GLU A 358 -4.13 -22.12 13.20
C GLU A 358 -3.83 -20.66 12.81
N TRP A 359 -2.67 -20.15 13.23
CA TRP A 359 -2.15 -18.88 12.71
C TRP A 359 -1.10 -19.17 11.64
N VAL A 360 -1.20 -18.56 10.47
CA VAL A 360 -0.33 -18.82 9.33
C VAL A 360 0.39 -17.55 8.87
N CYS A 361 1.62 -17.71 8.38
CA CYS A 361 2.36 -16.65 7.70
C CYS A 361 1.81 -16.39 6.29
N TYR A 362 2.30 -15.36 5.59
CA TYR A 362 1.77 -14.93 4.28
C TYR A 362 1.88 -15.98 3.17
N CYS A 363 2.89 -16.86 3.23
CA CYS A 363 3.05 -17.95 2.26
C CYS A 363 2.59 -19.31 2.79
N GLU A 364 1.94 -19.34 3.95
CA GLU A 364 1.36 -20.53 4.60
C GLU A 364 2.36 -21.65 4.96
N THR A 365 3.67 -21.45 4.79
CA THR A 365 4.70 -22.47 5.10
C THR A 365 5.17 -22.50 6.55
N SER A 366 4.81 -21.50 7.34
CA SER A 366 5.02 -21.47 8.80
C SER A 366 3.69 -21.24 9.47
N LYS A 367 3.36 -22.10 10.44
CA LYS A 367 2.12 -22.06 11.19
C LYS A 367 2.39 -22.15 12.68
N LEU A 368 1.68 -21.34 13.45
CA LEU A 368 1.68 -21.37 14.91
C LEU A 368 0.37 -21.98 15.40
N ILE A 369 0.48 -23.03 16.21
CA ILE A 369 -0.65 -23.81 16.71
C ILE A 369 -0.58 -23.91 18.24
N SER A 370 -1.74 -24.10 18.85
CA SER A 370 -1.88 -24.34 20.30
C SER A 370 -2.82 -25.53 20.49
N GLU A 371 -2.26 -26.74 20.46
CA GLU A 371 -2.99 -28.01 20.57
C GLU A 371 -2.48 -28.88 21.71
#